data_AF-A0AAV4IQE0-F1
#
_entry.id   AF-A0AAV4IQE0-F1
#
_cell.length_a   1.000
_cell.length_b   1.000
_cell.length_c   1.000
_cell.angle_alpha   90.00
_cell.angle_beta   90.00
_cell.angle_gamma   90.00
#
_symmetry.space_group_name_H-M   'P 1'
#
loop_
_entity.id
_entity.type
_entity.pdbx_description
1 polymer ?
#
loop_
_entity_poly.entity_id
_entity_poly.type
_entity_poly.pdbx_seq_one_letter_code
_entity_poly.pdbx_strand_id
1 'polypeptide(L)'
;MANVCCKCPSPAFSLRLHSVSTLLRLRALSSASSFCFVLFISLLLSWADCQAQHLTPTLSPHCYRSTNITGACVPVNSSLSAERMTCLGADIPFTHTSLRLAGSSSLEDALEKLHLWTALQNVPQCWAIIQPFLCSVYLPKCTSAHGVTRPSKQLCERTRKPCQIVHDLNNGWPDFLQCDHPNFVSGCGPENYDYVSFNTTGRCEPPLVRTVVPESWYPGVEGCGLPCENPLFSQDEHKEAHIFVAVFGSICLACTLFTLMTFIIDWKNANRYPALIIFFINACFFLGSVGWMAQFAGDARTEIVCRKDGTARRGEPQLGSKESVWCPVIFTLVYYFLVAGICWYVMLAYAWCLTFTALGGASARAADLGGTTPREVLRTRTAYFHIISWCSPLVLTIVCLALSEVGDLSCNEGK
;
A
#
# COMPACT_ATOMS: atom_id res chain seq x y z
N MET A 1 -13.52 20.36 -57.95
CA MET A 1 -12.18 20.22 -57.33
C MET A 1 -12.38 19.69 -55.91
N ALA A 2 -11.52 18.74 -55.54
CA ALA A 2 -11.29 18.00 -54.27
C ALA A 2 -11.48 18.77 -52.93
N ASN A 3 -11.46 18.18 -51.72
CA ASN A 3 -11.61 16.83 -51.10
C ASN A 3 -11.73 17.11 -49.57
N VAL A 4 -12.80 16.70 -48.86
CA VAL A 4 -13.04 15.45 -48.07
C VAL A 4 -12.26 15.40 -46.72
N CYS A 5 -12.87 15.65 -45.55
CA CYS A 5 -13.84 14.90 -44.70
C CYS A 5 -13.22 13.71 -43.91
N CYS A 6 -13.66 13.31 -42.71
CA CYS A 6 -14.67 13.81 -41.79
C CYS A 6 -14.49 13.18 -40.38
N LYS A 7 -15.08 13.85 -39.38
CA LYS A 7 -15.19 13.54 -37.94
C LYS A 7 -16.40 12.62 -37.68
N CYS A 8 -16.39 11.78 -36.64
CA CYS A 8 -17.60 11.16 -36.08
C CYS A 8 -17.49 10.87 -34.56
N PRO A 9 -18.54 11.21 -33.79
CA PRO A 9 -19.00 10.45 -32.62
C PRO A 9 -20.48 9.99 -32.76
N SER A 10 -20.90 9.10 -31.85
CA SER A 10 -22.17 8.32 -31.72
C SER A 10 -23.50 9.12 -31.79
N PRO A 11 -24.68 8.49 -32.06
CA PRO A 11 -25.51 7.87 -31.00
C PRO A 11 -26.47 6.71 -31.46
N ALA A 12 -27.31 6.23 -30.53
CA ALA A 12 -28.37 5.23 -30.66
C ALA A 12 -29.74 5.79 -31.18
N PHE A 13 -30.59 4.98 -31.85
CA PHE A 13 -32.01 4.68 -31.49
C PHE A 13 -32.78 3.80 -32.54
N SER A 14 -33.61 2.90 -31.98
CA SER A 14 -34.71 2.02 -32.45
C SER A 14 -35.53 2.28 -33.73
N LEU A 15 -35.94 1.19 -34.44
CA LEU A 15 -37.35 0.91 -34.80
C LEU A 15 -37.57 -0.58 -35.19
N ARG A 16 -38.81 -1.05 -35.00
CA ARG A 16 -39.27 -2.42 -34.69
C ARG A 16 -40.37 -2.83 -35.70
N LEU A 17 -40.49 -4.11 -36.06
CA LEU A 17 -41.73 -4.89 -36.41
C LEU A 17 -41.34 -6.35 -36.79
N HIS A 18 -41.52 -7.35 -35.91
CA HIS A 18 -42.57 -8.43 -35.94
C HIS A 18 -42.54 -9.32 -37.21
N SER A 19 -42.58 -10.67 -37.20
CA SER A 19 -42.88 -11.69 -36.18
C SER A 19 -42.63 -13.10 -36.78
N VAL A 20 -42.65 -14.15 -35.94
CA VAL A 20 -42.96 -15.57 -36.22
C VAL A 20 -41.82 -16.55 -36.62
N SER A 21 -41.22 -17.13 -35.56
CA SER A 21 -41.20 -18.57 -35.24
C SER A 21 -40.16 -19.55 -35.84
N THR A 22 -39.55 -20.27 -34.88
CA THR A 22 -39.32 -21.73 -34.87
C THR A 22 -38.10 -22.25 -35.64
N LEU A 23 -36.98 -22.49 -34.95
CA LEU A 23 -36.60 -23.80 -34.39
C LEU A 23 -36.48 -24.91 -35.46
N LEU A 24 -35.24 -25.38 -35.61
CA LEU A 24 -34.87 -26.79 -35.82
C LEU A 24 -35.55 -27.53 -36.99
N ARG A 25 -34.77 -27.84 -38.03
CA ARG A 25 -34.23 -29.21 -38.27
C ARG A 25 -33.47 -29.30 -39.59
N LEU A 26 -32.27 -29.87 -39.46
CA LEU A 26 -31.42 -30.34 -40.53
C LEU A 26 -32.16 -31.32 -41.47
N ARG A 27 -31.90 -31.19 -42.77
CA ARG A 27 -31.38 -32.22 -43.71
C ARG A 27 -31.14 -31.53 -45.06
N ALA A 28 -29.88 -31.35 -45.47
CA ALA A 28 -29.09 -32.30 -46.27
C ALA A 28 -29.67 -32.41 -47.70
N LEU A 29 -28.96 -32.26 -48.81
CA LEU A 29 -27.53 -32.33 -49.13
C LEU A 29 -27.27 -31.36 -50.30
N SER A 30 -26.20 -30.58 -50.24
CA SER A 30 -25.40 -30.08 -51.38
C SER A 30 -24.52 -28.91 -50.88
N SER A 31 -23.22 -28.93 -51.19
CA SER A 31 -22.20 -27.88 -50.95
C SER A 31 -21.28 -27.98 -49.71
N ALA A 32 -21.09 -29.17 -49.14
CA ALA A 32 -20.00 -29.40 -48.18
C ALA A 32 -18.58 -29.15 -48.76
N SER A 33 -18.42 -29.13 -50.08
CA SER A 33 -17.16 -28.77 -50.74
C SER A 33 -16.92 -27.25 -50.83
N SER A 34 -17.98 -26.44 -50.91
CA SER A 34 -17.84 -24.98 -51.04
C SER A 34 -17.54 -24.28 -49.71
N PHE A 35 -18.11 -24.77 -48.60
CA PHE A 35 -17.85 -24.17 -47.28
C PHE A 35 -16.43 -24.43 -46.77
N CYS A 36 -15.86 -25.62 -47.01
CA CYS A 36 -14.45 -25.88 -46.68
C CYS A 36 -13.49 -25.01 -47.49
N PHE A 37 -13.78 -24.76 -48.78
CA PHE A 37 -12.92 -23.95 -49.64
C PHE A 37 -12.90 -22.47 -49.22
N VAL A 38 -14.05 -21.91 -48.83
CA VAL A 38 -14.15 -20.52 -48.37
C VAL A 38 -13.52 -20.35 -46.98
N LEU A 39 -13.66 -21.31 -46.07
CA LEU A 39 -12.98 -21.28 -44.77
C LEU A 39 -11.45 -21.40 -44.92
N PHE A 40 -10.97 -22.25 -45.84
CA PHE A 40 -9.53 -22.40 -46.08
C PHE A 40 -8.90 -21.14 -46.70
N ILE A 41 -9.60 -20.48 -47.63
CA ILE A 41 -9.15 -19.20 -48.21
C ILE A 41 -9.20 -18.06 -47.19
N SER A 42 -10.21 -18.03 -46.31
CA SER A 42 -10.31 -17.05 -45.21
C SER A 42 -9.23 -17.25 -44.14
N LEU A 43 -8.83 -18.49 -43.88
CA LEU A 43 -7.72 -18.85 -42.99
C LEU A 43 -6.36 -18.54 -43.65
N LEU A 44 -6.23 -18.72 -44.97
CA LEU A 44 -5.02 -18.34 -45.72
C LEU A 44 -4.85 -16.82 -45.85
N LEU A 45 -5.95 -16.06 -46.03
CA LEU A 45 -5.92 -14.60 -46.06
C LEU A 45 -5.63 -14.03 -44.66
N SER A 46 -6.18 -14.61 -43.59
CA SER A 46 -5.84 -14.19 -42.22
C SER A 46 -4.43 -14.64 -41.79
N TRP A 47 -3.88 -15.73 -42.34
CA TRP A 47 -2.45 -16.07 -42.21
C TRP A 47 -1.54 -15.14 -43.01
N ALA A 48 -1.96 -14.70 -44.21
CA ALA A 48 -1.21 -13.77 -45.05
C ALA A 48 -1.15 -12.36 -44.42
N ASP A 49 -2.23 -11.90 -43.79
CA ASP A 49 -2.23 -10.66 -43.00
C ASP A 49 -1.38 -10.77 -41.72
N CYS A 50 -1.22 -11.98 -41.16
CA CYS A 50 -0.37 -12.23 -39.98
C CYS A 50 1.12 -12.34 -40.32
N GLN A 51 1.48 -12.73 -41.56
CA GLN A 51 2.89 -12.73 -42.01
C GLN A 51 3.37 -11.36 -42.52
N ALA A 52 2.47 -10.41 -42.81
CA ALA A 52 2.84 -9.05 -43.20
C ALA A 52 3.28 -8.15 -42.02
N GLN A 53 3.19 -8.63 -40.77
CA GLN A 53 3.73 -7.94 -39.59
C GLN A 53 5.14 -8.37 -39.18
N HIS A 54 5.81 -9.23 -39.95
CA HIS A 54 7.27 -9.19 -40.00
C HIS A 54 7.67 -7.95 -40.80
N LEU A 55 7.45 -6.78 -40.20
CA LEU A 55 8.20 -5.59 -40.51
C LEU A 55 9.66 -6.00 -40.44
N THR A 56 10.30 -6.05 -41.61
CA THR A 56 11.69 -5.67 -41.71
C THR A 56 11.85 -4.42 -40.84
N PRO A 57 12.81 -4.38 -39.89
CA PRO A 57 13.00 -3.20 -39.08
C PRO A 57 13.31 -2.07 -40.05
N THR A 58 12.33 -1.21 -40.31
CA THR A 58 12.56 0.03 -41.03
C THR A 58 13.43 0.83 -40.08
N LEU A 59 14.74 0.70 -40.30
CA LEU A 59 15.80 1.31 -39.52
C LEU A 59 15.54 2.81 -39.50
N SER A 60 14.88 3.29 -38.44
CA SER A 60 14.46 4.67 -38.42
C SER A 60 15.68 5.52 -38.09
N PRO A 61 16.14 6.40 -39.01
CA PRO A 61 17.43 7.08 -38.86
C PRO A 61 17.49 7.98 -37.62
N HIS A 62 16.33 8.36 -37.07
CA HIS A 62 16.23 9.15 -35.83
C HIS A 62 16.56 8.37 -34.56
N CYS A 63 16.51 7.03 -34.59
CA CYS A 63 16.86 6.17 -33.46
C CYS A 63 18.36 5.98 -33.26
N TYR A 64 19.16 6.47 -34.19
CA TYR A 64 20.61 6.41 -34.12
C TYR A 64 21.20 7.81 -34.00
N ARG A 65 22.27 7.94 -33.23
CA ARG A 65 23.12 9.14 -33.27
C ARG A 65 24.28 8.84 -34.21
N SER A 66 24.23 9.39 -35.42
CA SER A 66 25.33 9.29 -36.38
C SER A 66 26.57 9.96 -35.77
N THR A 67 27.54 9.14 -35.41
CA THR A 67 28.86 9.60 -34.99
C THR A 67 29.70 9.69 -36.24
N ASN A 68 29.78 10.88 -36.83
CA ASN A 68 30.61 11.15 -38.01
C ASN A 68 32.13 11.11 -37.71
N ILE A 69 32.53 10.33 -36.68
CA ILE A 69 33.85 10.33 -36.06
C ILE A 69 34.32 8.88 -35.94
N THR A 70 35.44 8.58 -36.57
CA THR A 70 36.23 7.35 -36.37
C THR A 70 36.56 7.18 -34.88
N GLY A 71 36.17 6.05 -34.27
CA GLY A 71 36.52 5.71 -32.87
C GLY A 71 35.41 5.91 -31.81
N ALA A 72 34.14 6.07 -32.20
CA ALA A 72 33.04 6.25 -31.24
C ALA A 72 32.51 4.95 -30.60
N CYS A 73 32.76 3.80 -31.24
CA CYS A 73 32.40 2.48 -30.70
C CYS A 73 33.64 1.83 -30.08
N VAL A 74 33.54 1.40 -28.83
CA VAL A 74 34.59 0.73 -28.05
C VAL A 74 34.23 -0.75 -27.94
N PRO A 75 35.17 -1.70 -28.13
CA PRO A 75 34.90 -3.11 -27.92
C PRO A 75 34.56 -3.38 -26.45
N VAL A 76 33.57 -4.25 -26.23
CA VAL A 76 33.10 -4.66 -24.89
C VAL A 76 34.04 -5.72 -24.27
N ASN A 77 34.89 -6.37 -25.07
CA ASN A 77 35.89 -7.33 -24.60
C ASN A 77 37.21 -6.61 -24.23
N SER A 78 37.68 -6.81 -23.00
CA SER A 78 39.05 -6.46 -22.64
C SER A 78 40.00 -7.52 -23.20
N SER A 79 41.17 -7.10 -23.70
CA SER A 79 42.17 -7.99 -24.31
C SER A 79 42.93 -8.88 -23.30
N LEU A 80 42.48 -8.96 -22.04
CA LEU A 80 43.25 -9.54 -20.92
C LEU A 80 42.50 -10.61 -20.12
N SER A 81 41.19 -10.83 -20.31
CA SER A 81 40.48 -11.99 -19.73
C SER A 81 39.33 -12.45 -20.63
N ALA A 82 39.21 -13.76 -20.83
CA ALA A 82 38.15 -14.40 -21.61
C ALA A 82 36.78 -14.43 -20.88
N GLU A 83 36.53 -13.49 -19.96
CA GLU A 83 35.26 -13.35 -19.27
C GLU A 83 34.33 -12.45 -20.10
N ARG A 84 33.12 -12.94 -20.41
CA ARG A 84 32.10 -12.10 -21.06
C ARG A 84 31.73 -10.96 -20.12
N MET A 85 31.76 -9.73 -20.63
CA MET A 85 31.31 -8.57 -19.88
C MET A 85 29.79 -8.65 -19.65
N THR A 86 29.39 -8.37 -18.42
CA THR A 86 27.98 -8.34 -18.02
C THR A 86 27.58 -6.91 -17.66
N CYS A 87 26.31 -6.55 -17.89
CA CYS A 87 25.73 -5.33 -17.37
C CYS A 87 24.79 -5.67 -16.21
N LEU A 88 25.14 -5.26 -14.99
CA LEU A 88 24.36 -5.53 -13.77
C LEU A 88 24.00 -7.01 -13.58
N GLY A 89 24.91 -7.91 -13.99
CA GLY A 89 24.76 -9.36 -13.93
C GLY A 89 24.06 -10.02 -15.13
N ALA A 90 23.64 -9.25 -16.15
CA ALA A 90 23.06 -9.78 -17.37
C ALA A 90 24.07 -9.80 -18.54
N ASP A 91 24.00 -10.85 -19.36
CA ASP A 91 24.85 -11.00 -20.54
C ASP A 91 24.48 -9.99 -21.63
N ILE A 92 25.50 -9.36 -22.21
CA ILE A 92 25.33 -8.36 -23.27
C ILE A 92 25.35 -9.07 -24.64
N PRO A 93 24.33 -8.88 -25.51
CA PRO A 93 24.21 -9.61 -26.78
C PRO A 93 25.04 -9.01 -27.94
N PHE A 94 25.83 -7.96 -27.69
CA PHE A 94 26.57 -7.22 -28.71
C PHE A 94 28.04 -7.01 -28.32
N THR A 95 28.88 -6.73 -29.33
CA THR A 95 30.35 -6.70 -29.19
C THR A 95 30.94 -5.31 -29.00
N HIS A 96 30.19 -4.25 -29.34
CA HIS A 96 30.67 -2.86 -29.32
C HIS A 96 29.67 -1.95 -28.61
N THR A 97 30.19 -1.05 -27.78
CA THR A 97 29.44 -0.09 -26.97
C THR A 97 29.91 1.36 -27.21
N SER A 98 29.24 2.36 -26.64
CA SER A 98 29.69 3.74 -26.68
C SER A 98 29.50 4.47 -25.35
N LEU A 99 30.52 5.21 -24.92
CA LEU A 99 30.53 5.92 -23.63
C LEU A 99 29.94 7.35 -23.70
N ARG A 100 29.52 7.79 -24.89
CA ARG A 100 29.12 9.18 -25.15
C ARG A 100 27.77 9.57 -24.54
N LEU A 101 26.87 8.61 -24.29
CA LEU A 101 25.55 8.90 -23.73
C LEU A 101 25.61 9.24 -22.24
N ALA A 102 26.40 8.49 -21.47
CA ALA A 102 26.64 8.74 -20.05
C ALA A 102 27.77 9.76 -19.78
N GLY A 103 28.52 10.16 -20.81
CA GLY A 103 29.65 11.07 -20.65
C GLY A 103 30.85 10.45 -19.90
N SER A 104 30.97 9.13 -19.90
CA SER A 104 32.07 8.42 -19.25
C SER A 104 33.36 8.53 -20.04
N SER A 105 34.49 8.64 -19.33
CA SER A 105 35.83 8.77 -19.93
C SER A 105 36.38 7.43 -20.40
N SER A 106 36.14 6.35 -19.64
CA SER A 106 36.56 4.99 -19.96
C SER A 106 35.44 3.97 -19.70
N LEU A 107 35.65 2.73 -20.15
CA LEU A 107 34.70 1.64 -19.92
C LEU A 107 34.66 1.28 -18.43
N GLU A 108 35.80 1.35 -17.75
CA GLU A 108 35.93 1.16 -16.31
C GLU A 108 35.13 2.20 -15.52
N ASP A 109 35.21 3.49 -15.90
CA ASP A 109 34.42 4.57 -15.27
C ASP A 109 32.91 4.35 -15.43
N ALA A 110 32.46 3.87 -16.61
CA ALA A 110 31.06 3.52 -16.81
C ALA A 110 30.62 2.34 -15.93
N LEU A 111 31.46 1.32 -15.78
CA LEU A 111 31.20 0.16 -14.93
C LEU A 111 31.22 0.52 -13.44
N GLU A 112 32.14 1.39 -13.00
CA GLU A 112 32.19 1.88 -11.63
C GLU A 112 30.93 2.69 -11.28
N LYS A 113 30.50 3.58 -12.19
CA LYS A 113 29.22 4.30 -12.03
C LYS A 113 28.02 3.36 -12.00
N LEU A 114 27.99 2.33 -12.87
CA LEU A 114 26.96 1.29 -12.82
C LEU A 114 26.99 0.51 -11.50
N HIS A 115 28.17 0.29 -10.92
CA HIS A 115 28.30 -0.36 -9.63
C HIS A 115 27.68 0.49 -8.51
N LEU A 116 27.81 1.81 -8.53
CA LEU A 116 27.14 2.70 -7.57
C LEU A 116 25.61 2.56 -7.61
N TRP A 117 25.04 2.37 -8.80
CA TRP A 117 23.59 2.15 -8.96
C TRP A 117 23.10 0.83 -8.35
N THR A 118 23.98 -0.13 -8.04
CA THR A 118 23.60 -1.39 -7.42
C THR A 118 23.00 -1.21 -6.02
N ALA A 119 23.19 -0.05 -5.38
CA ALA A 119 22.51 0.29 -4.13
C ALA A 119 20.97 0.24 -4.25
N LEU A 120 20.41 0.46 -5.45
CA LEU A 120 18.97 0.35 -5.71
C LEU A 120 18.45 -1.09 -5.70
N GLN A 121 19.32 -2.10 -5.59
CA GLN A 121 18.90 -3.48 -5.34
C GLN A 121 18.01 -3.59 -4.09
N ASN A 122 18.13 -2.66 -3.14
CA ASN A 122 17.31 -2.63 -1.92
C ASN A 122 15.86 -2.18 -2.15
N VAL A 123 15.50 -1.84 -3.40
CA VAL A 123 14.14 -1.46 -3.83
C VAL A 123 13.71 -2.35 -5.00
N PRO A 124 13.08 -3.52 -4.75
CA PRO A 124 12.89 -4.55 -5.76
C PRO A 124 12.10 -4.10 -7.00
N GLN A 125 11.01 -3.34 -6.81
CA GLN A 125 10.17 -2.88 -7.92
C GLN A 125 10.89 -1.85 -8.80
N CYS A 126 11.69 -0.97 -8.17
CA CYS A 126 12.56 -0.05 -8.91
C CYS A 126 13.67 -0.81 -9.65
N TRP A 127 14.35 -1.73 -8.97
CA TRP A 127 15.51 -2.45 -9.50
C TRP A 127 15.18 -3.20 -10.78
N ALA A 128 14.05 -3.92 -10.81
CA ALA A 128 13.61 -4.68 -11.98
C ALA A 128 13.43 -3.81 -13.25
N ILE A 129 13.04 -2.55 -13.08
CA ILE A 129 12.75 -1.64 -14.21
C ILE A 129 13.96 -0.77 -14.55
N ILE A 130 14.80 -0.41 -13.56
CA ILE A 130 15.94 0.48 -13.77
C ILE A 130 17.14 -0.22 -14.39
N GLN A 131 17.31 -1.54 -14.20
CA GLN A 131 18.39 -2.32 -14.80
C GLN A 131 18.49 -2.18 -16.33
N PRO A 132 17.44 -2.49 -17.12
CA PRO A 132 17.50 -2.32 -18.58
C PRO A 132 17.71 -0.86 -18.99
N PHE A 133 17.15 0.09 -18.22
CA PHE A 133 17.32 1.52 -18.48
C PHE A 133 18.77 1.96 -18.32
N LEU A 134 19.42 1.65 -17.20
CA LEU A 134 20.83 2.02 -16.95
C LEU A 134 21.76 1.38 -17.98
N CYS A 135 21.57 0.10 -18.29
CA CYS A 135 22.36 -0.57 -19.32
C CYS A 135 22.19 0.09 -20.70
N SER A 136 20.98 0.54 -21.05
CA SER A 136 20.72 1.23 -22.33
C SER A 136 21.40 2.60 -22.45
N VAL A 137 21.78 3.23 -21.34
CA VAL A 137 22.43 4.55 -21.30
C VAL A 137 23.94 4.44 -21.13
N TYR A 138 24.40 3.62 -20.18
CA TYR A 138 25.83 3.46 -19.88
C TYR A 138 26.54 2.54 -20.87
N LEU A 139 25.85 1.50 -21.35
CA LEU A 139 26.40 0.52 -22.30
C LEU A 139 25.46 0.34 -23.51
N PRO A 140 25.22 1.40 -24.32
CA PRO A 140 24.38 1.29 -25.51
C PRO A 140 25.05 0.47 -26.61
N LYS A 141 24.25 -0.27 -27.40
CA LYS A 141 24.73 -0.91 -28.63
C LYS A 141 25.29 0.14 -29.60
N CYS A 142 26.50 -0.09 -30.11
CA CYS A 142 27.15 0.76 -31.09
C CYS A 142 27.54 -0.06 -32.33
N THR A 143 27.15 0.38 -33.51
CA THR A 143 27.46 -0.32 -34.77
C THR A 143 28.12 0.65 -35.74
N SER A 144 29.19 0.23 -36.43
CA SER A 144 29.92 1.09 -37.37
C SER A 144 29.05 1.65 -38.51
N ALA A 145 27.97 0.94 -38.87
CA ALA A 145 27.06 1.35 -39.94
C ALA A 145 26.04 2.43 -39.54
N HIS A 146 25.64 2.46 -38.26
CA HIS A 146 24.49 3.26 -37.81
C HIS A 146 24.83 4.21 -36.65
N GLY A 147 25.97 4.02 -35.98
CA GLY A 147 26.35 4.78 -34.79
C GLY A 147 25.76 4.18 -33.52
N VAL A 148 25.53 5.05 -32.53
CA VAL A 148 25.01 4.65 -31.20
C VAL A 148 23.49 4.57 -31.24
N THR A 149 22.94 3.45 -30.78
CA THR A 149 21.49 3.29 -30.61
C THR A 149 21.01 4.12 -29.43
N ARG A 150 19.98 4.95 -29.64
CA ARG A 150 19.41 5.80 -28.58
C ARG A 150 18.37 5.04 -27.74
N PRO A 151 18.33 5.27 -26.42
CA PRO A 151 17.32 4.69 -25.53
C PRO A 151 15.92 5.25 -25.79
N SER A 152 14.90 4.43 -25.51
CA SER A 152 13.50 4.81 -25.72
C SER A 152 13.00 5.74 -24.63
N LYS A 153 12.19 6.75 -24.99
CA LYS A 153 11.55 7.62 -23.99
C LYS A 153 10.61 6.83 -23.07
N GLN A 154 9.91 5.83 -23.60
CA GLN A 154 8.99 4.98 -22.85
C GLN A 154 9.70 4.15 -21.76
N LEU A 155 10.91 3.67 -22.02
CA LEU A 155 11.70 2.95 -21.02
C LEU A 155 12.11 3.89 -19.87
N CYS A 156 12.48 5.13 -20.21
CA CYS A 156 12.78 6.16 -19.20
C CYS A 156 11.54 6.49 -18.34
N GLU A 157 10.39 6.76 -18.95
CA GLU A 157 9.17 7.14 -18.23
C GLU A 157 8.67 6.06 -17.28
N ARG A 158 8.83 4.77 -17.65
CA ARG A 158 8.48 3.63 -16.79
C ARG A 158 9.26 3.60 -15.47
N THR A 159 10.48 4.15 -15.43
CA THR A 159 11.29 4.19 -14.19
C THR A 159 10.79 5.24 -13.19
N ARG A 160 10.04 6.26 -13.63
CA ARG A 160 9.79 7.46 -12.81
C ARG A 160 8.93 7.22 -11.59
N LYS A 161 7.90 6.40 -11.73
CA LYS A 161 7.01 6.03 -10.62
C LYS A 161 7.69 5.07 -9.62
N PRO A 162 8.18 3.89 -10.04
CA PRO A 162 8.74 2.92 -9.10
C PRO A 162 10.08 3.34 -8.49
N CYS A 163 10.87 4.16 -9.17
CA CYS A 163 12.17 4.65 -8.70
C CYS A 163 12.11 6.09 -8.16
N GLN A 164 10.99 6.49 -7.56
CA GLN A 164 10.84 7.83 -7.00
C GLN A 164 11.92 8.15 -5.95
N ILE A 165 12.40 7.13 -5.22
CA ILE A 165 13.50 7.26 -4.25
C ILE A 165 14.76 7.93 -4.82
N VAL A 166 15.07 7.73 -6.10
CA VAL A 166 16.24 8.35 -6.75
C VAL A 166 16.05 9.85 -6.86
N HIS A 167 14.84 10.29 -7.18
CA HIS A 167 14.50 11.71 -7.25
C HIS A 167 14.58 12.35 -5.87
N ASP A 168 14.03 11.69 -4.85
CA ASP A 168 13.91 12.26 -3.50
C ASP A 168 15.26 12.32 -2.76
N LEU A 169 16.13 11.33 -2.96
CA LEU A 169 17.47 11.32 -2.34
C LEU A 169 18.44 12.33 -2.98
N ASN A 170 18.30 12.57 -4.28
CA ASN A 170 19.26 13.36 -5.06
C ASN A 170 18.74 14.75 -5.46
N ASN A 171 17.59 15.18 -4.91
CA ASN A 171 16.88 16.40 -5.31
C ASN A 171 16.66 16.49 -6.83
N GLY A 172 16.40 15.35 -7.48
CA GLY A 172 16.21 15.26 -8.92
C GLY A 172 17.09 14.22 -9.61
N TRP A 173 16.72 13.92 -10.86
CA TRP A 173 17.50 13.03 -11.72
C TRP A 173 18.67 13.78 -12.37
N PRO A 174 19.85 13.14 -12.52
CA PRO A 174 20.95 13.71 -13.29
C PRO A 174 20.51 14.08 -14.71
N ASP A 175 21.04 15.17 -15.26
CA ASP A 175 20.61 15.74 -16.56
C ASP A 175 20.60 14.70 -17.69
N PHE A 176 21.62 13.85 -17.76
CA PHE A 176 21.75 12.80 -18.78
C PHE A 176 20.72 11.65 -18.64
N LEU A 177 20.07 11.53 -17.47
CA LEU A 177 19.02 10.55 -17.19
C LEU A 177 17.62 11.14 -17.22
N GLN A 178 17.43 12.46 -17.34
CA GLN A 178 16.10 13.08 -17.43
C GLN A 178 15.40 12.70 -18.74
N CYS A 179 14.11 12.37 -18.70
CA CYS A 179 13.42 11.81 -19.90
C CYS A 179 13.21 12.83 -21.01
N ASP A 180 13.36 14.12 -20.73
CA ASP A 180 13.31 15.20 -21.72
C ASP A 180 14.68 15.48 -22.36
N HIS A 181 15.72 14.78 -21.93
CA HIS A 181 17.05 14.88 -22.53
C HIS A 181 17.01 14.41 -24.00
N PRO A 182 17.68 15.10 -24.94
CA PRO A 182 17.66 14.80 -26.39
C PRO A 182 18.20 13.41 -26.79
N ASN A 183 18.74 12.67 -25.83
CA ASN A 183 19.19 11.30 -26.03
C ASN A 183 18.03 10.31 -26.02
N PHE A 184 16.88 10.64 -25.42
CA PHE A 184 15.70 9.78 -25.34
C PHE A 184 14.72 10.09 -26.47
N VAL A 185 14.36 9.08 -27.27
CA VAL A 185 13.50 9.28 -28.45
C VAL A 185 12.30 8.34 -28.39
N SER A 186 11.12 8.84 -28.76
CA SER A 186 9.88 8.07 -28.85
C SER A 186 9.85 7.22 -30.12
N GLY A 187 9.32 5.99 -30.05
CA GLY A 187 9.19 5.10 -31.20
C GLY A 187 10.45 4.29 -31.53
N CYS A 188 11.51 4.44 -30.74
CA CYS A 188 12.71 3.60 -30.83
C CYS A 188 12.59 2.44 -29.82
N GLY A 189 12.54 1.19 -30.30
CA GLY A 189 12.55 -0.06 -29.51
C GLY A 189 12.30 -1.29 -30.42
N PRO A 190 12.67 -2.55 -30.07
CA PRO A 190 13.38 -3.07 -28.90
C PRO A 190 14.72 -3.74 -29.32
N GLU A 191 15.77 -2.97 -29.64
CA GLU A 191 17.03 -3.54 -30.17
C GLU A 191 18.19 -3.63 -29.16
N ASN A 192 18.02 -3.20 -27.90
CA ASN A 192 19.13 -3.15 -26.93
C ASN A 192 18.96 -4.10 -25.74
N TYR A 193 18.02 -3.80 -24.83
CA TYR A 193 17.92 -4.49 -23.52
C TYR A 193 16.51 -4.95 -23.13
N ASP A 194 15.48 -4.64 -23.92
CA ASP A 194 14.09 -5.05 -23.62
C ASP A 194 13.89 -6.57 -23.63
N TYR A 195 14.75 -7.31 -24.34
CA TYR A 195 14.74 -8.78 -24.43
C TYR A 195 15.83 -9.45 -23.57
N VAL A 196 16.63 -8.66 -22.84
CA VAL A 196 17.67 -9.20 -21.96
C VAL A 196 17.05 -9.53 -20.61
N SER A 197 17.18 -10.79 -20.19
CA SER A 197 16.68 -11.24 -18.90
C SER A 197 17.64 -10.84 -17.78
N PHE A 198 17.21 -9.94 -16.90
CA PHE A 198 17.92 -9.64 -15.66
C PHE A 198 17.46 -10.60 -14.56
N ASN A 199 18.31 -11.56 -14.18
CA ASN A 199 17.99 -12.57 -13.15
C ASN A 199 18.24 -12.07 -11.71
N THR A 200 18.74 -10.84 -11.55
CA THR A 200 19.07 -10.24 -10.26
C THR A 200 17.82 -9.65 -9.62
N THR A 201 17.11 -10.42 -8.81
CA THR A 201 15.97 -9.88 -8.03
C THR A 201 16.47 -8.96 -6.91
N GLY A 202 15.96 -7.73 -6.83
CA GLY A 202 16.29 -6.80 -5.76
C GLY A 202 15.85 -7.32 -4.39
N ARG A 203 16.62 -7.11 -3.34
CA ARG A 203 16.35 -7.56 -1.96
C ARG A 203 15.73 -6.43 -1.15
N CYS A 204 15.16 -6.74 0.01
CA CYS A 204 14.80 -5.71 0.97
C CYS A 204 15.92 -5.69 2.01
N GLU A 205 16.43 -4.50 2.32
CA GLU A 205 17.40 -4.34 3.41
C GLU A 205 16.66 -4.47 4.75
N PRO A 206 17.20 -5.22 5.73
CA PRO A 206 16.66 -5.21 7.08
C PRO A 206 16.53 -3.76 7.61
N PRO A 207 15.42 -3.42 8.29
CA PRO A 207 14.39 -4.31 8.81
C PRO A 207 13.26 -4.67 7.82
N LEU A 208 13.27 -4.16 6.59
CA LEU A 208 12.16 -4.34 5.65
C LEU A 208 12.05 -5.78 5.13
N VAL A 209 10.80 -6.21 4.91
CA VAL A 209 10.46 -7.53 4.36
C VAL A 209 9.76 -7.38 3.01
N ARG A 210 9.96 -8.33 2.10
CA ARG A 210 9.29 -8.30 0.78
C ARG A 210 7.78 -8.48 0.94
N THR A 211 7.01 -7.66 0.24
CA THR A 211 5.55 -7.82 0.14
C THR A 211 5.04 -7.49 -1.27
N VAL A 212 4.04 -8.25 -1.70
CA VAL A 212 3.33 -8.05 -2.97
C VAL A 212 2.11 -7.13 -2.81
N VAL A 213 1.74 -6.80 -1.58
CA VAL A 213 0.56 -5.99 -1.25
C VAL A 213 0.93 -4.52 -1.31
N PRO A 214 0.40 -3.73 -2.28
CA PRO A 214 0.77 -2.32 -2.43
C PRO A 214 0.45 -1.47 -1.21
N GLU A 215 -0.62 -1.80 -0.48
CA GLU A 215 -1.05 -1.09 0.74
C GLU A 215 -0.09 -1.31 1.92
N SER A 216 0.77 -2.32 1.85
CA SER A 216 1.78 -2.62 2.88
C SER A 216 3.17 -2.05 2.54
N TRP A 217 3.34 -1.38 1.39
CA TRP A 217 4.63 -0.83 0.99
C TRP A 217 5.09 0.31 1.90
N TYR A 218 6.38 0.30 2.20
CA TYR A 218 7.01 1.40 2.89
C TYR A 218 7.15 2.59 1.92
N PRO A 219 6.81 3.83 2.35
CA PRO A 219 6.92 5.00 1.48
C PRO A 219 8.31 5.12 0.84
N GLY A 220 8.35 5.20 -0.49
CA GLY A 220 9.59 5.28 -1.28
C GLY A 220 10.31 3.95 -1.55
N VAL A 221 9.89 2.83 -0.94
CA VAL A 221 10.50 1.51 -1.15
C VAL A 221 9.43 0.51 -1.63
N GLU A 222 9.04 0.65 -2.90
CA GLU A 222 8.04 -0.22 -3.50
C GLU A 222 8.50 -1.69 -3.54
N GLY A 223 7.62 -2.59 -3.09
CA GLY A 223 7.90 -4.03 -2.99
C GLY A 223 8.42 -4.50 -1.64
N CYS A 224 8.70 -3.57 -0.71
CA CYS A 224 9.10 -3.88 0.65
C CYS A 224 8.16 -3.20 1.65
N GLY A 225 7.89 -3.86 2.77
CA GLY A 225 7.08 -3.37 3.89
C GLY A 225 7.81 -3.54 5.20
N LEU A 226 7.31 -2.92 6.27
CA LEU A 226 7.85 -3.17 7.61
C LEU A 226 7.29 -4.49 8.15
N PRO A 227 8.11 -5.28 8.86
CA PRO A 227 7.71 -6.53 9.46
C PRO A 227 6.64 -6.28 10.52
N CYS A 228 5.84 -7.31 10.81
CA CYS A 228 4.81 -7.24 11.84
C CYS A 228 5.39 -6.92 13.22
N GLU A 229 6.49 -7.58 13.58
CA GLU A 229 7.17 -7.28 14.83
C GLU A 229 7.92 -5.95 14.71
N ASN A 230 7.72 -5.09 15.71
CA ASN A 230 8.34 -3.77 15.71
C ASN A 230 9.88 -3.92 15.78
N PRO A 231 10.63 -3.49 14.76
CA PRO A 231 12.08 -3.68 14.69
C PRO A 231 12.86 -2.75 15.63
N LEU A 232 12.21 -1.77 16.26
CA LEU A 232 12.85 -0.86 17.22
C LEU A 232 13.11 -1.52 18.57
N PHE A 233 12.40 -2.61 18.88
CA PHE A 233 12.48 -3.31 20.16
C PHE A 233 12.99 -4.74 19.95
N SER A 234 13.82 -5.18 20.88
CA SER A 234 14.30 -6.56 20.97
C SER A 234 13.18 -7.52 21.41
N GLN A 235 13.37 -8.81 21.15
CA GLN A 235 12.43 -9.84 21.58
C GLN A 235 12.25 -9.91 23.10
N ASP A 236 13.30 -9.58 23.86
CA ASP A 236 13.25 -9.53 25.31
C ASP A 236 12.38 -8.37 25.79
N GLU A 237 12.52 -7.18 25.20
CA GLU A 237 11.67 -6.01 25.51
C GLU A 237 10.19 -6.28 25.15
N HIS A 238 9.94 -6.95 24.01
CA HIS A 238 8.59 -7.41 23.67
C HIS A 238 8.04 -8.33 24.76
N LYS A 239 8.82 -9.33 25.19
CA LYS A 239 8.41 -10.29 26.22
C LYS A 239 8.14 -9.61 27.56
N GLU A 240 8.96 -8.66 27.96
CA GLU A 240 8.76 -7.87 29.19
C GLU A 240 7.45 -7.07 29.13
N ALA A 241 7.18 -6.40 28.01
CA ALA A 241 5.91 -5.70 27.79
C ALA A 241 4.70 -6.65 27.85
N HIS A 242 4.80 -7.85 27.26
CA HIS A 242 3.72 -8.86 27.33
C HIS A 242 3.46 -9.34 28.74
N ILE A 243 4.51 -9.62 29.51
CA ILE A 243 4.39 -10.02 30.91
C ILE A 243 3.75 -8.90 31.73
N PHE A 244 4.18 -7.65 31.51
CA PHE A 244 3.61 -6.48 32.17
C PHE A 244 2.10 -6.37 31.89
N VAL A 245 1.69 -6.36 30.62
CA VAL A 245 0.28 -6.26 30.24
C VAL A 245 -0.53 -7.45 30.77
N ALA A 246 0.03 -8.66 30.76
CA ALA A 246 -0.65 -9.85 31.27
C ALA A 246 -0.95 -9.76 32.77
N VAL A 247 0.03 -9.33 33.58
CA VAL A 247 -0.12 -9.24 35.04
C VAL A 247 -1.10 -8.12 35.41
N PHE A 248 -0.88 -6.90 34.92
CA PHE A 248 -1.73 -5.76 35.28
C PHE A 248 -3.13 -5.89 34.68
N GLY A 249 -3.24 -6.38 33.44
CA GLY A 249 -4.50 -6.66 32.78
C GLY A 249 -5.34 -7.69 33.56
N SER A 250 -4.72 -8.77 34.02
CA SER A 250 -5.41 -9.82 34.79
C SER A 250 -5.90 -9.31 36.15
N ILE A 251 -5.07 -8.55 36.87
CA ILE A 251 -5.46 -7.94 38.15
C ILE A 251 -6.64 -6.98 37.93
N CYS A 252 -6.54 -6.10 36.93
CA CYS A 252 -7.61 -5.14 36.62
C CYS A 252 -8.92 -5.86 36.23
N LEU A 253 -8.84 -6.88 35.39
CA LEU A 253 -9.99 -7.68 34.96
C LEU A 253 -10.66 -8.37 36.15
N ALA A 254 -9.89 -8.99 37.05
CA ALA A 254 -10.43 -9.66 38.23
C ALA A 254 -11.07 -8.68 39.22
N CYS A 255 -10.42 -7.55 39.52
CA CYS A 255 -10.93 -6.53 40.44
C CYS A 255 -12.20 -5.86 39.91
N THR A 256 -12.23 -5.51 38.62
CA THR A 256 -13.41 -4.90 37.99
C THR A 256 -14.56 -5.90 37.89
N LEU A 257 -14.29 -7.16 37.56
CA LEU A 257 -15.30 -8.22 37.57
C LEU A 257 -15.91 -8.42 38.96
N PHE A 258 -15.09 -8.51 40.00
CA PHE A 258 -15.56 -8.62 41.39
C PHE A 258 -16.46 -7.44 41.77
N THR A 259 -16.06 -6.22 41.38
CA THR A 259 -16.84 -5.00 41.62
C THR A 259 -18.19 -5.06 40.90
N LEU A 260 -18.20 -5.39 39.61
CA LEU A 260 -19.42 -5.54 38.82
C LEU A 260 -20.38 -6.58 39.41
N MET A 261 -19.86 -7.73 39.81
CA MET A 261 -20.67 -8.78 40.45
C MET A 261 -21.29 -8.28 41.77
N THR A 262 -20.53 -7.54 42.58
CA THR A 262 -21.04 -6.94 43.82
C THR A 262 -22.20 -5.97 43.55
N PHE A 263 -22.07 -5.10 42.55
CA PHE A 263 -23.13 -4.18 42.14
C PHE A 263 -24.37 -4.89 41.59
N ILE A 264 -24.18 -5.97 40.83
CA ILE A 264 -25.28 -6.77 40.27
C ILE A 264 -26.05 -7.49 41.39
N ILE A 265 -25.36 -8.02 42.41
CA ILE A 265 -25.98 -8.67 43.56
C ILE A 265 -26.87 -7.69 44.34
N ASP A 266 -26.41 -6.46 44.60
CA ASP A 266 -27.17 -5.42 45.31
C ASP A 266 -27.86 -4.42 44.37
N TRP A 267 -28.25 -4.84 43.16
CA TRP A 267 -28.73 -3.92 42.11
C TRP A 267 -29.93 -3.07 42.56
N LYS A 268 -30.86 -3.63 43.34
CA LYS A 268 -32.05 -2.92 43.85
C LYS A 268 -31.69 -1.67 44.66
N ASN A 269 -30.57 -1.70 45.37
CA ASN A 269 -30.09 -0.60 46.18
C ASN A 269 -29.04 0.25 45.43
N ALA A 270 -28.15 -0.41 44.69
CA ALA A 270 -27.01 0.21 44.01
C ALA A 270 -27.35 0.95 42.72
N ASN A 271 -28.49 0.68 42.08
CA ASN A 271 -28.97 1.36 40.85
C ASN A 271 -29.47 2.79 41.10
N ARG A 272 -28.70 3.57 41.86
CA ARG A 272 -29.04 4.94 42.25
C ARG A 272 -27.80 5.81 42.16
N TYR A 273 -27.95 7.03 41.63
CA TYR A 273 -26.86 8.00 41.62
C TYR A 273 -26.48 8.41 43.05
N PRO A 274 -25.17 8.55 43.38
CA PRO A 274 -24.01 8.52 42.49
C PRO A 274 -23.37 7.12 42.27
N ALA A 275 -23.77 6.09 43.02
CA ALA A 275 -23.14 4.76 42.98
C ALA A 275 -23.21 4.11 41.58
N LEU A 276 -24.27 4.37 40.83
CA LEU A 276 -24.42 3.91 39.44
C LEU A 276 -23.31 4.40 38.50
N ILE A 277 -22.68 5.56 38.77
CA ILE A 277 -21.53 6.05 37.99
C ILE A 277 -20.32 5.12 38.17
N ILE A 278 -20.06 4.67 39.41
CA ILE A 278 -18.96 3.76 39.72
C ILE A 278 -19.16 2.42 39.01
N PHE A 279 -20.40 1.94 38.93
CA PHE A 279 -20.74 0.74 38.14
C PHE A 279 -20.34 0.90 36.66
N PHE A 280 -20.71 2.02 36.01
CA PHE A 280 -20.35 2.25 34.61
C PHE A 280 -18.85 2.41 34.38
N ILE A 281 -18.13 3.07 35.30
CA ILE A 281 -16.66 3.15 35.25
C ILE A 281 -16.05 1.74 35.25
N ASN A 282 -16.44 0.90 36.21
CA ASN A 282 -15.95 -0.48 36.30
C ASN A 282 -16.34 -1.32 35.08
N ALA A 283 -17.51 -1.09 34.49
CA ALA A 283 -17.94 -1.77 33.26
C ALA A 283 -17.05 -1.38 32.08
N CYS A 284 -16.70 -0.09 31.96
CA CYS A 284 -15.80 0.40 30.92
C CYS A 284 -14.39 -0.20 31.09
N PHE A 285 -13.82 -0.16 32.29
CA PHE A 285 -12.50 -0.76 32.54
C PHE A 285 -12.51 -2.28 32.34
N PHE A 286 -13.55 -2.99 32.75
CA PHE A 286 -13.68 -4.43 32.50
C PHE A 286 -13.64 -4.76 31.01
N LEU A 287 -14.45 -4.08 30.19
CA LEU A 287 -14.51 -4.31 28.75
C LEU A 287 -13.20 -3.89 28.04
N GLY A 288 -12.59 -2.78 28.47
CA GLY A 288 -11.27 -2.39 27.99
C GLY A 288 -10.18 -3.41 28.33
N SER A 289 -10.18 -3.95 29.55
CA SER A 289 -9.26 -5.02 29.97
C SER A 289 -9.48 -6.30 29.16
N VAL A 290 -10.72 -6.69 28.82
CA VAL A 290 -10.97 -7.81 27.90
C VAL A 290 -10.30 -7.57 26.55
N GLY A 291 -10.34 -6.34 26.02
CA GLY A 291 -9.66 -5.98 24.78
C GLY A 291 -8.15 -6.14 24.84
N TRP A 292 -7.50 -5.63 25.90
CA TRP A 292 -6.07 -5.82 26.13
C TRP A 292 -5.68 -7.29 26.32
N MET A 293 -6.59 -8.10 26.87
CA MET A 293 -6.35 -9.51 27.17
C MET A 293 -6.60 -10.43 25.96
N ALA A 294 -7.27 -9.94 24.92
CA ALA A 294 -7.57 -10.72 23.72
C ALA A 294 -6.31 -11.26 23.03
N GLN A 295 -5.19 -10.53 23.08
CA GLN A 295 -3.94 -10.94 22.43
C GLN A 295 -3.32 -12.23 23.02
N PHE A 296 -3.70 -12.64 24.24
CA PHE A 296 -3.18 -13.83 24.90
C PHE A 296 -3.99 -15.10 24.61
N ALA A 297 -5.07 -15.00 23.83
CA ALA A 297 -5.90 -16.13 23.48
C ALA A 297 -5.32 -16.89 22.27
N GLY A 298 -4.58 -17.98 22.52
CA GLY A 298 -4.01 -18.81 21.44
C GLY A 298 -3.05 -18.00 20.55
N ASP A 299 -3.30 -17.99 19.24
CA ASP A 299 -2.52 -17.22 18.24
C ASP A 299 -3.20 -15.88 17.87
N ALA A 300 -4.09 -15.37 18.71
CA ALA A 300 -4.86 -14.16 18.43
C ALA A 300 -3.99 -12.93 18.18
N ARG A 301 -2.83 -12.81 18.85
CA ARG A 301 -1.92 -11.66 18.63
C ARG A 301 -1.49 -11.54 17.17
N THR A 302 -1.09 -12.64 16.54
CA THR A 302 -0.66 -12.65 15.14
C THR A 302 -1.83 -12.26 14.23
N GLU A 303 -3.03 -12.76 14.52
CA GLU A 303 -4.22 -12.43 13.73
C GLU A 303 -4.70 -10.98 13.90
N ILE A 304 -4.49 -10.39 15.09
CA ILE A 304 -4.84 -9.01 15.43
C ILE A 304 -3.83 -8.04 14.84
N VAL A 305 -2.52 -8.26 15.03
CA VAL A 305 -1.48 -7.25 14.74
C VAL A 305 -0.87 -7.45 13.35
N CYS A 306 -0.74 -8.69 12.89
CA CYS A 306 -0.08 -8.99 11.62
C CYS A 306 -1.06 -9.08 10.45
N ARG A 307 -0.53 -8.79 9.27
CA ARG A 307 -1.12 -9.19 7.99
C ARG A 307 -0.67 -10.59 7.62
N LYS A 308 -1.40 -11.22 6.70
CA LYS A 308 -1.07 -12.57 6.19
C LYS A 308 0.28 -12.65 5.48
N ASP A 309 0.79 -11.52 4.97
CA ASP A 309 2.09 -11.42 4.30
C ASP A 309 3.26 -11.19 5.28
N GLY A 310 3.01 -11.15 6.59
CA GLY A 310 4.01 -10.92 7.63
C GLY A 310 4.36 -9.44 7.87
N THR A 311 3.66 -8.51 7.21
CA THR A 311 3.83 -7.07 7.45
C THR A 311 2.96 -6.56 8.60
N ALA A 312 3.35 -5.43 9.19
CA ALA A 312 2.53 -4.75 10.19
C ALA A 312 1.25 -4.18 9.57
N ARG A 313 0.14 -4.20 10.32
CA ARG A 313 -1.10 -3.56 9.89
C ARG A 313 -0.99 -2.04 9.93
N ARG A 314 -1.33 -1.38 8.81
CA ARG A 314 -1.46 0.08 8.70
C ARG A 314 -2.74 0.46 8.00
N GLY A 315 -3.24 1.66 8.29
CA GLY A 315 -4.37 2.20 7.54
C GLY A 315 -5.69 1.45 7.78
N GLU A 316 -5.93 0.90 8.97
CA GLU A 316 -7.13 0.09 9.25
C GLU A 316 -8.34 0.96 9.64
N PRO A 317 -9.57 0.65 9.19
CA PRO A 317 -9.95 -0.49 8.35
C PRO A 317 -9.71 -0.23 6.84
N GLN A 318 -9.22 -1.24 6.12
CA GLN A 318 -9.10 -1.19 4.67
C GLN A 318 -10.33 -1.81 3.98
N LEU A 319 -11.23 -0.96 3.46
CA LEU A 319 -12.42 -1.42 2.72
C LEU A 319 -12.01 -2.21 1.46
N GLY A 320 -12.54 -3.43 1.33
CA GLY A 320 -12.29 -4.30 0.18
C GLY A 320 -11.05 -5.20 0.30
N SER A 321 -10.29 -5.09 1.40
CA SER A 321 -9.20 -6.03 1.70
C SER A 321 -9.74 -7.39 2.18
N LYS A 322 -8.98 -8.48 1.95
CA LYS A 322 -9.29 -9.84 2.46
C LYS A 322 -8.65 -10.12 3.83
N GLU A 323 -8.33 -9.05 4.56
CA GLU A 323 -7.72 -9.12 5.89
C GLU A 323 -8.78 -9.32 6.98
N SER A 324 -8.34 -9.77 8.17
CA SER A 324 -9.27 -10.05 9.28
C SER A 324 -9.71 -8.75 9.95
N VAL A 325 -10.94 -8.73 10.49
CA VAL A 325 -11.53 -7.54 11.15
C VAL A 325 -11.09 -7.36 12.61
N TRP A 326 -10.16 -8.18 13.10
CA TRP A 326 -9.84 -8.22 14.52
C TRP A 326 -9.10 -6.97 15.03
N CYS A 327 -8.16 -6.37 14.28
CA CYS A 327 -7.52 -5.08 14.68
C CYS A 327 -8.57 -3.97 14.92
N PRO A 328 -9.50 -3.64 13.99
CA PRO A 328 -10.48 -2.59 14.25
C PRO A 328 -11.50 -2.95 15.35
N VAL A 329 -11.81 -4.24 15.55
CA VAL A 329 -12.67 -4.69 16.66
C VAL A 329 -11.98 -4.48 18.02
N ILE A 330 -10.72 -4.91 18.16
CA ILE A 330 -9.95 -4.73 19.40
C ILE A 330 -9.67 -3.24 19.66
N PHE A 331 -9.34 -2.47 18.62
CA PHE A 331 -9.24 -1.02 18.71
C PHE A 331 -10.52 -0.40 19.27
N THR A 332 -11.69 -0.77 18.74
CA THR A 332 -12.98 -0.28 19.22
C THR A 332 -13.19 -0.65 20.70
N LEU A 333 -12.89 -1.88 21.09
CA LEU A 333 -13.04 -2.36 22.46
C LEU A 333 -12.10 -1.64 23.45
N VAL A 334 -10.85 -1.34 23.06
CA VAL A 334 -9.92 -0.65 23.95
C VAL A 334 -10.22 0.86 23.98
N TYR A 335 -10.31 1.50 22.81
CA TYR A 335 -10.41 2.95 22.68
C TYR A 335 -11.77 3.48 23.16
N TYR A 336 -12.89 2.91 22.70
CA TYR A 336 -14.22 3.39 23.07
C TYR A 336 -14.43 3.35 24.59
N PHE A 337 -14.09 2.22 25.21
CA PHE A 337 -14.31 2.04 26.64
C PHE A 337 -13.30 2.82 27.49
N LEU A 338 -12.08 3.06 27.01
CA LEU A 338 -11.16 4.00 27.66
C LEU A 338 -11.74 5.42 27.70
N VAL A 339 -12.17 5.94 26.54
CA VAL A 339 -12.72 7.30 26.44
C VAL A 339 -14.04 7.41 27.22
N ALA A 340 -14.91 6.40 27.15
CA ALA A 340 -16.14 6.35 27.95
C ALA A 340 -15.85 6.34 29.46
N GLY A 341 -14.84 5.57 29.90
CA GLY A 341 -14.39 5.54 31.29
C GLY A 341 -13.91 6.91 31.78
N ILE A 342 -13.16 7.65 30.94
CA ILE A 342 -12.73 9.02 31.23
C ILE A 342 -13.94 9.97 31.34
N CYS A 343 -14.90 9.89 30.42
CA CYS A 343 -16.11 10.71 30.51
C CYS A 343 -16.91 10.42 31.80
N TRP A 344 -17.07 9.15 32.16
CA TRP A 344 -17.73 8.78 33.42
C TRP A 344 -16.97 9.22 34.67
N TYR A 345 -15.64 9.21 34.63
CA TYR A 345 -14.81 9.76 35.71
C TYR A 345 -15.06 11.26 35.91
N VAL A 346 -15.17 12.04 34.83
CA VAL A 346 -15.57 13.46 34.91
C VAL A 346 -16.96 13.62 35.54
N MET A 347 -17.91 12.75 35.19
CA MET A 347 -19.24 12.76 35.81
C MET A 347 -19.21 12.41 37.31
N LEU A 348 -18.33 11.49 37.71
CA LEU A 348 -18.12 11.16 39.12
C LEU A 348 -17.56 12.36 39.89
N ALA A 349 -16.54 13.03 39.34
CA ALA A 349 -15.96 14.23 39.93
C ALA A 349 -16.99 15.35 40.08
N TYR A 350 -17.86 15.55 39.08
CA TYR A 350 -18.98 16.48 39.15
C TYR A 350 -19.97 16.11 40.26
N ALA A 351 -20.36 14.84 40.35
CA ALA A 351 -21.27 14.36 41.40
C ALA A 351 -20.68 14.54 42.82
N TRP A 352 -19.38 14.30 42.98
CA TRP A 352 -18.67 14.57 44.23
C TRP A 352 -18.61 16.06 44.55
N CYS A 353 -18.32 16.92 43.59
CA CYS A 353 -18.33 18.37 43.78
C CYS A 353 -19.69 18.86 44.32
N LEU A 354 -20.80 18.41 43.74
CA LEU A 354 -22.14 18.73 44.24
C LEU A 354 -22.38 18.20 45.66
N THR A 355 -21.85 17.03 45.99
CA THR A 355 -22.03 16.42 47.31
C THR A 355 -21.21 17.17 48.37
N PHE A 356 -19.95 17.50 48.10
CA PHE A 356 -19.09 18.24 49.03
C PHE A 356 -19.53 19.68 49.23
N THR A 357 -19.99 20.36 48.18
CA THR A 357 -20.56 21.72 48.30
C THR A 357 -21.84 21.73 49.14
N ALA A 358 -22.62 20.66 49.10
CA ALA A 358 -23.78 20.51 49.96
C ALA A 358 -23.43 20.27 51.43
N LEU A 359 -22.38 19.48 51.70
CA LEU A 359 -21.87 19.20 53.04
C LEU A 359 -21.11 20.39 53.66
N GLY A 360 -20.41 21.19 52.85
CA GLY A 360 -19.63 22.35 53.26
C GLY A 360 -20.43 23.60 53.63
N GLY A 361 -21.73 23.47 53.91
CA GLY A 361 -22.57 24.55 54.44
C GLY A 361 -23.15 25.55 53.41
N ALA A 362 -22.73 25.50 52.13
CA ALA A 362 -23.30 26.36 51.09
C ALA A 362 -24.75 25.98 50.74
N SER A 363 -25.10 24.68 50.78
CA SER A 363 -26.50 24.25 50.56
C SER A 363 -27.39 24.33 51.79
N ALA A 364 -26.87 24.52 53.00
CA ALA A 364 -27.69 24.77 54.19
C ALA A 364 -28.47 26.10 54.07
N ARG A 365 -27.91 27.11 53.39
CA ARG A 365 -28.62 28.35 53.03
C ARG A 365 -29.53 28.24 51.81
N ALA A 366 -29.31 27.25 50.94
CA ALA A 366 -30.13 27.02 49.75
C ALA A 366 -31.34 26.10 50.03
N ALA A 367 -31.19 25.13 50.93
CA ALA A 367 -32.26 24.22 51.35
C ALA A 367 -33.39 24.97 52.09
N ASP A 368 -33.06 26.03 52.85
CA ASP A 368 -34.03 26.88 53.55
C ASP A 368 -34.87 27.77 52.58
N LEU A 369 -34.43 27.90 51.32
CA LEU A 369 -35.13 28.58 50.22
C LEU A 369 -35.80 27.61 49.22
N GLY A 370 -35.93 26.32 49.55
CA GLY A 370 -36.51 25.31 48.66
C GLY A 370 -35.51 24.64 47.70
N GLY A 371 -34.21 24.67 48.01
CA GLY A 371 -33.15 24.10 47.19
C GLY A 371 -33.20 22.57 47.05
N THR A 372 -33.00 22.09 45.82
CA THR A 372 -32.94 20.66 45.47
C THR A 372 -31.72 19.96 46.07
N THR A 373 -31.92 18.75 46.63
CA THR A 373 -30.80 17.91 47.11
C THR A 373 -29.84 17.54 45.98
N PRO A 374 -28.53 17.32 46.23
CA PRO A 374 -27.58 16.91 45.20
C PRO A 374 -28.03 15.69 44.41
N ARG A 375 -28.66 14.72 45.09
CA ARG A 375 -29.21 13.52 44.48
C ARG A 375 -30.35 13.81 43.50
N GLU A 376 -31.19 14.80 43.81
CA GLU A 376 -32.29 15.23 42.95
C GLU A 376 -31.77 15.97 41.70
N VAL A 377 -30.72 16.79 41.87
CA VAL A 377 -30.03 17.44 40.75
C VAL A 377 -29.39 16.41 39.81
N LEU A 378 -28.76 15.37 40.36
CA LEU A 378 -28.19 14.28 39.57
C LEU A 378 -29.30 13.49 38.84
N ARG A 379 -30.40 13.18 39.53
CA ARG A 379 -31.53 12.43 38.97
C ARG A 379 -32.15 13.15 37.77
N THR A 380 -32.40 14.46 37.87
CA THR A 380 -32.97 15.27 36.79
C THR A 380 -32.05 15.42 35.58
N ARG A 381 -30.72 15.29 35.75
CA ARG A 381 -29.71 15.43 34.69
C ARG A 381 -29.19 14.11 34.11
N THR A 382 -29.75 12.97 34.55
CA THR A 382 -29.31 11.62 34.13
C THR A 382 -29.16 11.49 32.61
N ALA A 383 -30.12 12.00 31.83
CA ALA A 383 -30.06 11.92 30.37
C ALA A 383 -28.80 12.57 29.79
N TYR A 384 -28.38 13.73 30.30
CA TYR A 384 -27.16 14.41 29.84
C TYR A 384 -25.90 13.62 30.14
N PHE A 385 -25.81 12.99 31.32
CA PHE A 385 -24.66 12.17 31.69
C PHE A 385 -24.50 10.99 30.74
N HIS A 386 -25.59 10.30 30.43
CA HIS A 386 -25.56 9.20 29.48
C HIS A 386 -25.23 9.67 28.05
N ILE A 387 -25.84 10.76 27.57
CA ILE A 387 -25.55 11.28 26.23
C ILE A 387 -24.07 11.65 26.11
N ILE A 388 -23.52 12.41 27.05
CA ILE A 388 -22.11 12.84 26.98
C ILE A 388 -21.18 11.64 27.07
N SER A 389 -21.39 10.75 28.05
CA SER A 389 -20.47 9.64 28.32
C SER A 389 -20.52 8.51 27.28
N TRP A 390 -21.58 8.39 26.49
CA TRP A 390 -21.70 7.35 25.46
C TRP A 390 -21.59 7.90 24.03
N CYS A 391 -22.18 9.06 23.74
CA CYS A 391 -22.13 9.62 22.40
C CYS A 391 -20.76 10.24 22.08
N SER A 392 -20.06 10.86 23.04
CA SER A 392 -18.75 11.46 22.76
C SER A 392 -17.69 10.41 22.37
N PRO A 393 -17.53 9.30 23.11
CA PRO A 393 -16.65 8.21 22.68
C PRO A 393 -17.07 7.61 21.33
N LEU A 394 -18.38 7.46 21.08
CA LEU A 394 -18.88 6.91 19.82
C LEU A 394 -18.45 7.76 18.62
N VAL A 395 -18.64 9.08 18.71
CA VAL A 395 -18.26 10.01 17.64
C VAL A 395 -16.76 9.96 17.39
N LEU A 396 -15.94 9.98 18.45
CA LEU A 396 -14.47 9.92 18.33
C LEU A 396 -14.02 8.60 17.68
N THR A 397 -14.56 7.45 18.11
CA THR A 397 -14.24 6.15 17.50
C THR A 397 -14.61 6.11 16.02
N ILE A 398 -15.79 6.61 15.64
CA ILE A 398 -16.21 6.67 14.24
C ILE A 398 -15.27 7.54 13.41
N VAL A 399 -14.83 8.69 13.94
CA VAL A 399 -13.87 9.57 13.25
C VAL A 399 -12.53 8.85 13.06
N CYS A 400 -11.99 8.20 14.09
CA CYS A 400 -10.74 7.43 13.96
C CYS A 400 -10.83 6.32 12.90
N LEU A 401 -11.95 5.58 12.87
CA LEU A 401 -12.19 4.54 11.87
C LEU A 401 -12.41 5.11 10.46
N ALA A 402 -13.03 6.28 10.34
CA ALA A 402 -13.26 6.93 9.05
C ALA A 402 -11.98 7.49 8.43
N LEU A 403 -11.00 7.89 9.26
CA LEU A 403 -9.69 8.36 8.81
C LEU A 403 -8.70 7.21 8.58
N SER A 404 -9.04 5.97 8.95
CA SER A 404 -8.18 4.78 8.82
C SER A 404 -6.83 4.88 9.55
N GLU A 405 -6.70 5.73 10.58
CA GLU A 405 -5.43 6.02 11.29
C GLU A 405 -5.08 4.97 12.37
N VAL A 406 -5.82 3.86 12.47
CA VAL A 406 -5.70 2.89 13.59
C VAL A 406 -4.35 2.15 13.61
N GLY A 407 -3.69 2.06 12.46
CA GLY A 407 -2.39 1.40 12.32
C GLY A 407 -1.22 2.13 12.98
N ASP A 408 -1.26 3.46 13.02
CA ASP A 408 -0.18 4.29 13.59
C ASP A 408 -0.39 4.53 15.08
N LEU A 409 -1.63 4.52 15.57
CA LEU A 409 -1.98 4.93 16.94
C LEU A 409 -2.32 3.79 17.93
N SER A 410 -2.60 2.56 17.48
CA SER A 410 -3.19 1.56 18.41
C SER A 410 -2.84 0.08 18.18
N CYS A 411 -2.55 -0.36 16.95
CA CYS A 411 -2.11 -1.75 16.72
C CYS A 411 -0.57 -1.90 16.83
N ASN A 412 0.20 -0.80 16.82
CA ASN A 412 1.68 -0.81 16.88
C ASN A 412 2.30 -0.15 18.12
N GLU A 413 1.59 0.72 18.83
CA GLU A 413 2.08 1.39 20.04
C GLU A 413 1.56 0.70 21.31
N GLY A 414 2.27 -0.36 21.71
CA GLY A 414 2.37 -0.75 23.11
C GLY A 414 3.57 -0.03 23.75
N LYS A 415 3.46 1.29 23.92
CA LYS A 415 4.38 2.07 24.76
C LYS A 415 3.73 2.38 26.10
#